data_AF-V5B972-F1
#
_entry.id   AF-V5B972-F1
#
_cell.length_a   1.000
_cell.length_b   1.000
_cell.length_c   1.000
_cell.angle_alpha   90.00
_cell.angle_beta   90.00
_cell.angle_gamma   90.00
#
_symmetry.space_group_name_H-M   'P 1'
#
loop_
_entity.id
_entity.type
_entity.pdbx_description
1 polymer ?
#
loop_
_entity_poly.entity_id
_entity_poly.type
_entity_poly.pdbx_seq_one_letter_code
_entity_poly.pdbx_strand_id
1 'polypeptide(L)'
;MNLLNENRRCEDGILTFAHGNILAEETVPSAGQLHADRPFFRPLEGPLIAPPFDAGSVCSWFTVPAGHCSTGVANSGMVLCVAAALGGVWTLPCATLEDGRPVAGVMNFAPAVSFHGGLVTRIAAHLMAHAVGFAHSHMASRSMVRNVAGVRGRALWVVVDSTNAAMAARERHDCDDIVGVELQDGDGDGRTLESHRWRRHTRDEWMAPIGGVGYYTELTPAALAALSCMRAK
;
A
#
# COMPACT_ATOMS: atom_id res chain seq x y z
N MET A 1 -4.03 20.05 4.47
CA MET A 1 -4.96 20.52 3.42
C MET A 1 -6.12 19.53 3.38
N ASN A 2 -7.29 19.89 3.92
CA ASN A 2 -8.47 19.02 3.98
C ASN A 2 -9.16 18.98 2.61
N LEU A 3 -8.66 18.15 1.70
CA LEU A 3 -9.21 17.97 0.35
C LEU A 3 -10.36 16.94 0.27
N LEU A 4 -10.75 16.35 1.40
CA LEU A 4 -11.63 15.19 1.44
C LEU A 4 -13.10 15.54 1.76
N ASN A 5 -13.44 16.80 2.07
CA ASN A 5 -14.78 17.16 2.57
C ASN A 5 -15.60 18.08 1.65
N GLU A 6 -15.26 18.15 0.36
CA GLU A 6 -16.03 18.93 -0.60
C GLU A 6 -17.09 18.06 -1.26
N ASN A 7 -18.36 18.40 -0.99
CA ASN A 7 -19.53 17.84 -1.65
C ASN A 7 -19.55 18.28 -3.12
N ARG A 8 -18.77 17.61 -3.98
CA ARG A 8 -18.66 17.94 -5.41
C ARG A 8 -19.88 17.40 -6.16
N ARG A 9 -20.55 18.29 -6.92
CA ARG A 9 -21.68 17.91 -7.78
C ARG A 9 -21.24 16.91 -8.84
N CYS A 10 -22.06 15.89 -9.07
CA CYS A 10 -21.86 14.86 -10.10
C CYS A 10 -21.97 15.40 -11.55
N GLU A 11 -22.00 16.72 -11.76
CA GLU A 11 -22.22 17.34 -13.07
C GLU A 11 -20.91 17.45 -13.88
N ASP A 12 -19.73 17.45 -13.25
CA ASP A 12 -18.44 17.67 -13.93
C ASP A 12 -17.51 16.44 -14.00
N GLY A 13 -17.92 15.31 -13.43
CA GLY A 13 -17.13 14.07 -13.39
C GLY A 13 -18.01 12.87 -13.67
N ILE A 14 -18.27 12.59 -14.95
CA ILE A 14 -19.19 11.51 -15.34
C ILE A 14 -18.52 10.16 -15.07
N LEU A 15 -18.67 9.66 -13.84
CA LEU A 15 -18.46 8.26 -13.53
C LEU A 15 -19.48 7.44 -14.31
N THR A 16 -19.03 6.83 -15.39
CA THR A 16 -19.84 5.86 -16.15
C THR A 16 -19.69 4.46 -15.58
N PHE A 17 -20.68 3.60 -15.82
CA PHE A 17 -20.57 2.16 -15.52
C PHE A 17 -19.30 1.53 -16.10
N ALA A 18 -18.80 2.01 -17.24
CA ALA A 18 -17.57 1.53 -17.84
C ALA A 18 -16.34 1.69 -16.94
N HIS A 19 -16.24 2.78 -16.17
CA HIS A 19 -15.14 2.97 -15.22
C HIS A 19 -15.16 1.91 -14.12
N GLY A 20 -16.35 1.63 -13.58
CA GLY A 20 -16.55 0.60 -12.56
C GLY A 20 -16.19 -0.79 -13.07
N ASN A 21 -16.65 -1.14 -14.28
CA ASN A 21 -16.38 -2.44 -14.88
C ASN A 21 -14.89 -2.65 -15.14
N ILE A 22 -14.18 -1.67 -15.72
CA ILE A 22 -12.72 -1.79 -15.96
C ILE A 22 -11.96 -2.00 -14.66
N LEU A 23 -12.36 -1.32 -13.58
CA LEU A 23 -11.72 -1.54 -12.28
C LEU A 23 -12.01 -2.94 -11.74
N ALA A 24 -13.28 -3.35 -11.73
CA ALA A 24 -13.72 -4.60 -11.13
C ALA A 24 -13.27 -5.84 -11.90
N GLU A 25 -13.32 -5.79 -13.24
CA GLU A 25 -13.14 -6.96 -14.10
C GLU A 25 -11.71 -7.09 -14.64
N GLU A 26 -10.96 -5.98 -14.77
CA GLU A 26 -9.62 -5.99 -15.37
C GLU A 26 -8.54 -5.54 -14.39
N THR A 27 -8.66 -4.32 -13.87
CA THR A 27 -7.58 -3.62 -13.15
C THR A 27 -7.28 -4.29 -11.81
N VAL A 28 -8.30 -4.47 -10.98
CA VAL A 28 -8.15 -5.04 -9.63
C VAL A 28 -7.71 -6.50 -9.70
N PRO A 29 -8.31 -7.37 -10.54
CA PRO A 29 -7.82 -8.74 -10.70
C PRO A 29 -6.37 -8.79 -11.18
N SER A 30 -6.00 -8.00 -12.20
CA SER A 30 -4.64 -7.98 -12.73
C SER A 30 -3.62 -7.51 -11.69
N ALA A 31 -3.94 -6.48 -10.92
CA ALA A 31 -3.10 -6.02 -9.82
C ALA A 31 -3.00 -7.07 -8.71
N GLY A 32 -4.11 -7.71 -8.36
CA GLY A 32 -4.15 -8.80 -7.38
C GLY A 32 -3.25 -9.97 -7.76
N GLN A 33 -3.22 -10.35 -9.03
CA GLN A 33 -2.32 -11.42 -9.52
C GLN A 33 -0.85 -11.09 -9.30
N LEU A 34 -0.44 -9.83 -9.50
CA LEU A 34 0.95 -9.40 -9.25
C LEU A 34 1.38 -9.60 -7.78
N HIS A 35 0.43 -9.52 -6.84
CA HIS A 35 0.64 -9.78 -5.41
C HIS A 35 0.51 -11.26 -5.05
N ALA A 36 -0.42 -11.98 -5.69
CA ALA A 36 -0.73 -13.37 -5.36
C ALA A 36 0.45 -14.33 -5.58
N ASP A 37 1.28 -14.07 -6.59
CA ASP A 37 2.47 -14.86 -6.90
C ASP A 37 3.57 -14.74 -5.82
N ARG A 38 3.44 -13.81 -4.88
CA ARG A 38 4.42 -13.52 -3.83
C ARG A 38 3.71 -13.40 -2.47
N PRO A 39 3.25 -14.51 -1.87
CA PRO A 39 2.46 -14.44 -0.65
C PRO A 39 3.31 -13.92 0.53
N PHE A 40 2.98 -12.73 1.00
CA PHE A 40 3.64 -12.10 2.16
C PHE A 40 3.02 -12.54 3.49
N PHE A 41 1.76 -12.97 3.48
CA PHE A 41 0.99 -13.26 4.68
C PHE A 41 0.86 -14.76 4.93
N ARG A 42 0.87 -15.14 6.21
CA ARG A 42 0.38 -16.46 6.62
C ARG A 42 -1.13 -16.57 6.35
N PRO A 43 -1.65 -17.69 5.85
CA PRO A 43 -3.09 -17.91 5.77
C PRO A 43 -3.76 -17.72 7.13
N LEU A 44 -4.99 -17.21 7.14
CA LEU A 44 -5.82 -17.16 8.34
C LEU A 44 -6.42 -18.53 8.63
N GLU A 45 -6.62 -18.86 9.90
CA GLU A 45 -7.36 -20.04 10.30
C GLU A 45 -8.86 -19.75 10.19
N GLY A 46 -9.47 -20.22 9.10
CA GLY A 46 -10.90 -20.04 8.83
C GLY A 46 -11.25 -18.79 7.99
N PRO A 47 -12.55 -18.49 7.83
CA PRO A 47 -12.99 -17.34 7.06
C PRO A 47 -12.58 -16.02 7.71
N LEU A 48 -12.15 -15.06 6.89
CA LEU A 48 -11.90 -13.70 7.35
C LEU A 48 -13.23 -12.98 7.60
N ILE A 49 -13.53 -12.70 8.86
CA ILE A 49 -14.61 -11.79 9.23
C ILE A 49 -14.09 -10.35 9.13
N ALA A 50 -14.63 -9.58 8.18
CA ALA A 50 -14.26 -8.18 8.01
C ALA A 50 -14.85 -7.33 9.16
N PRO A 51 -14.02 -6.61 9.94
CA PRO A 51 -14.52 -5.72 10.97
C PRO A 51 -15.34 -4.59 10.35
N PRO A 52 -16.40 -4.09 11.03
CA PRO A 52 -17.06 -2.87 10.60
C PRO A 52 -16.07 -1.71 10.65
N PHE A 53 -16.20 -0.78 9.71
CA PHE A 53 -15.36 0.42 9.69
C PHE A 53 -15.80 1.43 10.74
N ASP A 54 -14.83 2.09 11.37
CA ASP A 54 -15.07 3.09 12.41
C ASP A 54 -15.93 4.24 11.89
N ALA A 55 -17.02 4.53 12.62
CA ALA A 55 -17.91 5.65 12.33
C ALA A 55 -17.13 6.98 12.43
N GLY A 56 -17.19 7.80 11.38
CA GLY A 56 -16.47 9.08 11.30
C GLY A 56 -15.06 8.98 10.70
N SER A 57 -14.57 7.78 10.38
CA SER A 57 -13.37 7.61 9.56
C SER A 57 -13.69 7.70 8.07
N VAL A 58 -12.68 7.98 7.23
CA VAL A 58 -12.80 7.93 5.76
C VAL A 58 -13.21 6.53 5.26
N CYS A 59 -12.89 5.48 6.03
CA CYS A 59 -13.27 4.11 5.72
C CYS A 59 -14.79 3.91 5.73
N SER A 60 -15.51 4.66 6.56
CA SER A 60 -16.99 4.58 6.66
C SER A 60 -17.73 5.00 5.38
N TRP A 61 -17.03 5.58 4.39
CA TRP A 61 -17.59 5.88 3.07
C TRP A 61 -17.73 4.63 2.19
N PHE A 62 -17.08 3.53 2.57
CA PHE A 62 -17.14 2.26 1.87
C PHE A 62 -18.13 1.33 2.54
N THR A 63 -18.85 0.56 1.72
CA THR A 63 -19.78 -0.45 2.21
C THR A 63 -19.13 -1.83 2.14
N VAL A 64 -19.00 -2.48 3.30
CA VAL A 64 -18.63 -3.88 3.39
C VAL A 64 -19.92 -4.72 3.29
N PRO A 65 -20.02 -5.72 2.39
CA PRO A 65 -21.19 -6.57 2.32
C PRO A 65 -21.48 -7.26 3.67
N ALA A 66 -22.74 -7.30 4.09
CA ALA A 66 -23.14 -7.86 5.39
C ALA A 66 -22.69 -9.33 5.59
N GLY A 67 -22.58 -10.11 4.50
CA GLY A 67 -22.03 -11.46 4.54
C GLY A 67 -20.55 -11.51 4.91
N HIS A 68 -19.75 -10.52 4.48
CA HIS A 68 -18.32 -10.43 4.82
C HIS A 68 -18.12 -10.06 6.30
N CYS A 69 -19.08 -9.36 6.90
CA CYS A 69 -19.07 -9.01 8.33
C CYS A 69 -19.62 -10.12 9.24
N SER A 70 -20.34 -11.10 8.69
CA SER A 70 -21.02 -12.16 9.46
C SER A 70 -20.43 -13.54 9.20
N THR A 71 -20.65 -14.12 8.02
CA THR A 71 -20.09 -15.42 7.62
C THR A 71 -18.59 -15.33 7.28
N GLY A 72 -18.15 -14.16 6.81
CA GLY A 72 -16.78 -13.92 6.39
C GLY A 72 -16.47 -14.41 4.99
N VAL A 73 -15.22 -14.19 4.58
CA VAL A 73 -14.69 -14.56 3.27
C VAL A 73 -13.71 -15.72 3.43
N ALA A 74 -14.03 -16.88 2.84
CA ALA A 74 -13.17 -18.05 2.88
C ALA A 74 -11.87 -17.83 2.09
N ASN A 75 -10.78 -18.46 2.54
CA ASN A 75 -9.47 -18.44 1.87
C ASN A 75 -8.94 -17.02 1.57
N SER A 76 -9.34 -16.03 2.37
CA SER A 76 -8.90 -14.66 2.20
C SER A 76 -8.06 -14.21 3.39
N GLY A 77 -6.97 -13.52 3.09
CA GLY A 77 -6.15 -12.84 4.09
C GLY A 77 -6.49 -11.36 4.28
N MET A 78 -7.32 -10.80 3.38
CA MET A 78 -7.71 -9.39 3.38
C MET A 78 -8.98 -9.13 2.54
N VAL A 79 -9.82 -8.20 2.98
CA VAL A 79 -10.90 -7.60 2.18
C VAL A 79 -10.48 -6.21 1.71
N LEU A 80 -10.63 -5.94 0.41
CA LEU A 80 -10.34 -4.63 -0.17
C LEU A 80 -11.61 -4.04 -0.77
N CYS A 81 -12.07 -2.90 -0.24
CA CYS A 81 -13.20 -2.18 -0.82
C CYS A 81 -12.69 -1.15 -1.82
N VAL A 82 -13.28 -1.14 -3.01
CA VAL A 82 -12.81 -0.33 -4.14
C VAL A 82 -13.88 0.65 -4.55
N ALA A 83 -13.51 1.91 -4.72
CA ALA A 83 -14.40 2.96 -5.22
C ALA A 83 -13.75 3.67 -6.41
N ALA A 84 -14.62 4.23 -7.25
CA ALA A 84 -14.25 5.20 -8.27
C ALA A 84 -15.04 6.47 -8.01
N ALA A 85 -14.39 7.47 -7.41
CA ALA A 85 -15.02 8.72 -7.03
C ALA A 85 -14.07 9.90 -7.22
N LEU A 86 -14.66 11.10 -7.30
CA LEU A 86 -13.92 12.34 -7.20
C LEU A 86 -13.18 12.40 -5.85
N GLY A 87 -12.07 13.14 -5.80
CA GLY A 87 -11.22 13.20 -4.59
C GLY A 87 -9.86 12.52 -4.73
N GLY A 88 -9.46 12.14 -5.96
CA GLY A 88 -8.10 11.70 -6.27
C GLY A 88 -7.88 10.20 -6.14
N VAL A 89 -6.62 9.79 -6.17
CA VAL A 89 -6.19 8.39 -6.08
C VAL A 89 -5.54 8.17 -4.72
N TRP A 90 -6.12 7.30 -3.90
CA TRP A 90 -5.65 7.07 -2.53
C TRP A 90 -6.10 5.71 -1.99
N THR A 91 -5.49 5.30 -0.89
CA THR A 91 -5.71 4.02 -0.23
C THR A 91 -5.29 4.09 1.23
N LEU A 92 -5.84 3.24 2.07
CA LEU A 92 -5.36 3.01 3.43
C LEU A 92 -5.87 1.68 3.98
N PRO A 93 -5.16 1.09 4.96
CA PRO A 93 -5.74 0.08 5.83
C PRO A 93 -6.89 0.68 6.65
N CYS A 94 -7.97 -0.08 6.81
CA CYS A 94 -9.17 0.31 7.53
C CYS A 94 -9.53 -0.62 8.68
N ALA A 95 -8.96 -1.82 8.73
CA ALA A 95 -9.02 -2.67 9.90
C ALA A 95 -7.76 -3.54 10.01
N THR A 96 -7.28 -3.70 11.23
CA THR A 96 -6.13 -4.53 11.59
C THR A 96 -6.52 -5.51 12.69
N LEU A 97 -5.94 -6.70 12.68
CA LEU A 97 -6.02 -7.62 13.81
C LEU A 97 -5.17 -7.12 14.99
N GLU A 98 -5.28 -7.78 16.14
CA GLU A 98 -4.50 -7.46 17.35
C GLU A 98 -2.99 -7.54 17.12
N ASP A 99 -2.54 -8.42 16.22
CA ASP A 99 -1.15 -8.52 15.82
C ASP A 99 -0.68 -7.34 14.95
N GLY A 100 -1.57 -6.44 14.54
CA GLY A 100 -1.30 -5.31 13.66
C GLY A 100 -1.38 -5.64 12.17
N ARG A 101 -1.71 -6.87 11.78
CA ARG A 101 -1.90 -7.27 10.38
C ARG A 101 -3.14 -6.58 9.80
N PRO A 102 -3.02 -5.83 8.69
CA PRO A 102 -4.18 -5.31 7.97
C PRO A 102 -5.00 -6.44 7.37
N VAL A 103 -6.31 -6.41 7.62
CA VAL A 103 -7.28 -7.39 7.12
C VAL A 103 -8.44 -6.75 6.38
N ALA A 104 -8.61 -5.43 6.50
CA ALA A 104 -9.47 -4.69 5.61
C ALA A 104 -8.80 -3.39 5.19
N GLY A 105 -9.00 -3.00 3.95
CA GLY A 105 -8.49 -1.75 3.39
C GLY A 105 -9.44 -1.20 2.36
N VAL A 106 -9.22 0.05 1.99
CA VAL A 106 -10.02 0.74 0.98
C VAL A 106 -9.10 1.39 -0.03
N MET A 107 -9.54 1.50 -1.29
CA MET A 107 -8.87 2.29 -2.30
C MET A 107 -9.87 3.04 -3.18
N ASN A 108 -9.54 4.27 -3.52
CA ASN A 108 -10.30 5.12 -4.42
C ASN A 108 -9.48 5.43 -5.67
N PHE A 109 -10.10 5.30 -6.83
CA PHE A 109 -9.57 5.77 -8.11
C PHE A 109 -10.34 7.02 -8.55
N ALA A 110 -9.60 8.06 -8.94
CA ALA A 110 -10.21 9.15 -9.67
C ALA A 110 -10.69 8.62 -11.04
N PRO A 111 -11.93 8.94 -11.51
CA PRO A 111 -12.43 8.43 -12.78
C PRO A 111 -11.49 8.70 -13.96
N ALA A 112 -10.81 9.85 -13.95
CA ALA A 112 -9.83 10.22 -14.98
C ALA A 112 -8.68 9.21 -15.15
N VAL A 113 -8.34 8.40 -14.14
CA VAL A 113 -7.24 7.42 -14.24
C VAL A 113 -7.69 6.06 -14.76
N SER A 114 -8.98 5.72 -14.74
CA SER A 114 -9.47 4.37 -15.02
C SER A 114 -9.18 3.87 -16.43
N PHE A 115 -9.09 4.75 -17.43
CA PHE A 115 -8.85 4.37 -18.83
C PHE A 115 -7.37 4.30 -19.23
N HIS A 116 -6.43 4.44 -18.29
CA HIS A 116 -4.99 4.46 -18.60
C HIS A 116 -4.35 3.06 -18.63
N GLY A 117 -5.05 2.02 -19.08
CA GLY A 117 -4.51 0.68 -19.34
C GLY A 117 -3.51 0.17 -18.27
N GLY A 118 -2.30 -0.24 -18.69
CA GLY A 118 -1.28 -0.75 -17.77
C GLY A 118 -0.87 0.20 -16.64
N LEU A 119 -1.06 1.52 -16.78
CA LEU A 119 -0.80 2.48 -15.70
C LEU A 119 -1.81 2.31 -14.56
N VAL A 120 -3.10 2.12 -14.84
CA VAL A 120 -4.10 1.95 -13.78
C VAL A 120 -3.87 0.65 -13.00
N THR A 121 -3.41 -0.41 -13.67
CA THR A 121 -3.01 -1.67 -13.01
C THR A 121 -1.82 -1.47 -12.07
N ARG A 122 -0.81 -0.69 -12.48
CA ARG A 122 0.35 -0.37 -11.62
C ARG A 122 -0.05 0.49 -10.42
N ILE A 123 -0.92 1.47 -10.63
CA ILE A 123 -1.51 2.26 -9.55
C ILE A 123 -2.27 1.34 -8.60
N ALA A 124 -3.10 0.43 -9.10
CA ALA A 124 -3.86 -0.49 -8.26
C ALA A 124 -2.94 -1.41 -7.45
N ALA A 125 -1.87 -1.93 -8.06
CA ALA A 125 -0.88 -2.74 -7.35
C ALA A 125 -0.17 -1.95 -6.24
N HIS A 126 0.21 -0.70 -6.52
CA HIS A 126 0.78 0.23 -5.56
C HIS A 126 -0.20 0.54 -4.41
N LEU A 127 -1.48 0.77 -4.73
CA LEU A 127 -2.50 1.06 -3.72
C LEU A 127 -2.80 -0.16 -2.84
N MET A 128 -2.79 -1.36 -3.41
CA MET A 128 -2.89 -2.62 -2.67
C MET A 128 -1.72 -2.79 -1.72
N ALA A 129 -0.48 -2.49 -2.12
CA ALA A 129 0.70 -2.57 -1.25
C ALA A 129 0.56 -1.70 0.01
N HIS A 130 0.05 -0.47 -0.14
CA HIS A 130 -0.28 0.37 1.00
C HIS A 130 -1.42 -0.19 1.84
N ALA A 131 -2.49 -0.69 1.21
CA ALA A 131 -3.64 -1.26 1.91
C ALA A 131 -3.23 -2.46 2.79
N VAL A 132 -2.31 -3.30 2.30
CA VAL A 132 -1.77 -4.44 3.04
C VAL A 132 -0.71 -4.04 4.08
N GLY A 133 -0.40 -2.75 4.19
CA GLY A 133 0.38 -2.21 5.31
C GLY A 133 1.74 -1.61 4.97
N PHE A 134 2.08 -1.40 3.69
CA PHE A 134 3.27 -0.62 3.31
C PHE A 134 3.07 0.85 3.69
N ALA A 135 3.28 1.17 4.97
CA ALA A 135 3.13 2.49 5.53
C ALA A 135 4.29 2.76 6.50
N HIS A 136 4.85 3.97 6.47
CA HIS A 136 5.92 4.36 7.38
C HIS A 136 5.52 4.16 8.84
N SER A 137 4.32 4.58 9.24
CA SER A 137 3.81 4.40 10.60
C SER A 137 3.76 2.93 11.03
N HIS A 138 3.40 2.03 10.12
CA HIS A 138 3.37 0.59 10.38
C HIS A 138 4.77 -0.01 10.45
N MET A 139 5.67 0.37 9.53
CA MET A 139 7.07 -0.04 9.61
C MET A 139 7.73 0.45 10.91
N ALA A 140 7.42 1.67 11.34
CA ALA A 140 7.89 2.22 12.60
C ALA A 140 7.34 1.48 13.82
N SER A 141 6.06 1.12 13.85
CA SER A 141 5.46 0.37 14.97
C SER A 141 6.03 -1.05 15.10
N ARG A 142 6.61 -1.59 14.02
CA ARG A 142 7.31 -2.88 13.98
C ARG A 142 8.83 -2.77 14.13
N SER A 143 9.35 -1.59 14.48
CA SER A 143 10.78 -1.33 14.63
C SER A 143 11.60 -1.68 13.37
N MET A 144 11.01 -1.48 12.20
CA MET A 144 11.63 -1.77 10.89
C MET A 144 12.20 -0.51 10.23
N VAL A 145 12.30 0.60 10.95
CA VAL A 145 12.86 1.85 10.44
C VAL A 145 14.04 2.28 11.28
N ARG A 146 15.07 2.82 10.62
CA ARG A 146 16.27 3.32 11.27
C ARG A 146 16.65 4.69 10.72
N ASN A 147 17.06 5.55 11.64
CA ASN A 147 17.63 6.85 11.32
C ASN A 147 19.13 6.74 11.03
N VAL A 148 19.56 7.29 9.90
CA VAL A 148 20.96 7.33 9.45
C VAL A 148 21.34 8.77 9.15
N ALA A 149 22.27 9.32 9.94
CA ALA A 149 22.71 10.70 9.81
C ALA A 149 23.93 10.85 8.89
N GLY A 150 24.12 12.04 8.32
CA GLY A 150 25.36 12.42 7.62
C GLY A 150 25.59 11.78 6.26
N VAL A 151 24.60 11.06 5.72
CA VAL A 151 24.72 10.44 4.39
C VAL A 151 24.41 11.50 3.32
N ARG A 152 25.36 11.70 2.39
CA ARG A 152 25.20 12.53 1.18
C ARG A 152 24.69 13.95 1.44
N GLY A 153 25.17 14.57 2.52
CA GLY A 153 24.88 15.97 2.85
C GLY A 153 23.48 16.24 3.40
N ARG A 154 22.69 15.20 3.73
CA ARG A 154 21.40 15.37 4.43
C ARG A 154 21.55 15.25 5.94
N ALA A 155 20.67 15.94 6.65
CA ALA A 155 20.60 15.90 8.11
C ALA A 155 20.23 14.49 8.59
N LEU A 156 19.25 13.87 7.94
CA LEU A 156 18.74 12.55 8.33
C LEU A 156 18.22 11.79 7.11
N TRP A 157 18.44 10.48 7.12
CA TRP A 157 17.72 9.53 6.28
C TRP A 157 16.98 8.55 7.17
N VAL A 158 15.80 8.14 6.71
CA VAL A 158 15.09 7.01 7.33
C VAL A 158 15.09 5.86 6.34
N VAL A 159 15.65 4.74 6.78
CA VAL A 159 15.76 3.52 5.99
C VAL A 159 14.85 2.44 6.56
N VAL A 160 14.27 1.62 5.70
CA VAL A 160 13.62 0.37 6.09
C VAL A 160 14.72 -0.65 6.39
N ASP A 161 14.97 -0.87 7.68
CA ASP A 161 16.02 -1.72 8.25
C ASP A 161 15.39 -2.97 8.86
N SER A 162 15.00 -3.91 8.00
CA SER A 162 14.68 -5.28 8.38
C SER A 162 15.66 -6.22 7.72
N THR A 163 15.90 -7.39 8.32
CA THR A 163 16.84 -8.39 7.76
C THR A 163 16.55 -8.66 6.29
N ASN A 164 15.29 -8.90 5.94
CA ASN A 164 14.88 -9.18 4.57
C ASN A 164 15.11 -7.96 3.66
N ALA A 165 14.71 -6.76 4.10
CA ALA A 165 14.85 -5.55 3.27
C ALA A 165 16.31 -5.18 3.04
N ALA A 166 17.17 -5.33 4.06
CA ALA A 166 18.61 -5.09 3.94
C ALA A 166 19.25 -6.12 3.00
N MET A 167 18.93 -7.41 3.13
CA MET A 167 19.43 -8.46 2.22
C MET A 167 19.03 -8.19 0.77
N ALA A 168 17.75 -7.89 0.51
CA ALA A 168 17.28 -7.58 -0.84
C ALA A 168 17.97 -6.34 -1.41
N ALA A 169 18.28 -5.35 -0.57
CA ALA A 169 19.01 -4.16 -0.99
C ALA A 169 20.47 -4.46 -1.36
N ARG A 170 21.17 -5.26 -0.54
CA ARG A 170 22.55 -5.69 -0.79
C ARG A 170 22.66 -6.44 -2.11
N GLU A 171 21.78 -7.41 -2.34
CA GLU A 171 21.74 -8.19 -3.57
C GLU A 171 21.43 -7.32 -4.79
N ARG A 172 20.43 -6.45 -4.70
CA ARG A 172 19.99 -5.61 -5.82
C ARG A 172 21.05 -4.60 -6.27
N HIS A 173 21.87 -4.13 -5.34
CA HIS A 173 22.86 -3.06 -5.54
C HIS A 173 24.31 -3.56 -5.50
N ASP A 174 24.54 -4.85 -5.28
CA ASP A 174 25.87 -5.47 -5.13
C ASP A 174 26.75 -4.72 -4.11
N CYS A 175 26.21 -4.50 -2.91
CA CYS A 175 26.86 -3.71 -1.87
C CYS A 175 26.49 -4.21 -0.46
N ASP A 176 27.42 -4.88 0.21
CA ASP A 176 27.22 -5.53 1.51
C ASP A 176 26.96 -4.55 2.67
N ASP A 177 27.50 -3.34 2.57
CA ASP A 177 27.38 -2.33 3.62
C ASP A 177 26.01 -1.64 3.67
N ILE A 178 25.10 -1.97 2.74
CA ILE A 178 23.74 -1.43 2.77
C ILE A 178 23.01 -1.95 4.00
N VAL A 179 22.50 -1.02 4.80
CA VAL A 179 21.75 -1.30 6.03
C VAL A 179 20.23 -1.35 5.82
N GLY A 180 19.74 -0.96 4.64
CA GLY A 180 18.32 -0.92 4.34
C GLY A 180 18.02 -0.08 3.10
N VAL A 181 16.74 0.18 2.85
CA VAL A 181 16.32 1.00 1.71
C VAL A 181 15.66 2.27 2.18
N GLU A 182 16.09 3.39 1.61
CA GLU A 182 15.64 4.73 1.98
C GLU A 182 14.16 4.95 1.66
N LEU A 183 13.45 5.54 2.62
CA LEU A 183 12.11 6.08 2.43
C LEU A 183 12.17 7.43 1.72
N GLN A 184 11.08 7.73 1.02
CA GLN A 184 10.95 9.00 0.33
C GLN A 184 10.82 10.14 1.35
N ASP A 185 11.72 11.10 1.25
CA ASP A 185 11.77 12.28 2.12
C ASP A 185 12.03 13.51 1.25
N GLY A 186 10.97 14.29 1.02
CA GLY A 186 11.01 15.48 0.17
C GLY A 186 11.99 16.52 0.71
N ASP A 187 11.91 16.80 2.02
CA ASP A 187 12.68 17.86 2.67
C ASP A 187 14.06 17.39 3.12
N GLY A 188 14.25 16.08 3.31
CA GLY A 188 15.53 15.50 3.67
C GLY A 188 15.95 15.72 5.12
N ASP A 189 14.98 16.02 5.99
CA ASP A 189 15.15 16.22 7.42
C ASP A 189 14.55 15.08 8.27
N GLY A 190 13.96 14.07 7.62
CA GLY A 190 13.31 12.91 8.23
C GLY A 190 11.94 13.21 8.86
N ARG A 191 11.34 14.38 8.65
CA ARG A 191 10.06 14.77 9.25
C ARG A 191 8.87 14.58 8.32
N THR A 192 9.06 14.69 7.01
CA THR A 192 8.00 14.58 5.99
C THR A 192 8.12 13.27 5.20
N LEU A 193 8.30 12.17 5.94
CA LEU A 193 8.45 10.83 5.36
C LEU A 193 7.17 10.40 4.66
N GLU A 194 7.31 10.08 3.38
CA GLU A 194 6.28 9.41 2.62
C GLU A 194 6.43 7.90 2.75
N SER A 195 5.31 7.18 2.61
CA SER A 195 5.31 5.71 2.59
C SER A 195 5.74 5.15 1.24
N HIS A 196 6.72 5.79 0.60
CA HIS A 196 7.24 5.40 -0.70
C HIS A 196 8.74 5.12 -0.61
N ARG A 197 9.27 4.40 -1.59
CA ARG A 197 10.71 4.21 -1.76
C ARG A 197 11.36 5.48 -2.31
N TRP A 198 12.57 5.79 -1.88
CA TRP A 198 13.29 6.96 -2.37
C TRP A 198 13.56 6.89 -3.87
N ARG A 199 13.01 7.86 -4.62
CA ARG A 199 13.05 7.88 -6.10
C ARG A 199 14.46 7.77 -6.69
N ARG A 200 15.49 8.30 -6.03
CA ARG A 200 16.84 8.37 -6.63
C ARG A 200 17.42 7.01 -6.99
N HIS A 201 17.17 5.99 -6.16
CA HIS A 201 17.74 4.65 -6.34
C HIS A 201 16.70 3.60 -6.71
N THR A 202 15.41 3.96 -6.61
CA THR A 202 14.30 3.04 -6.86
C THR A 202 13.26 3.63 -7.80
N ARG A 203 13.63 4.61 -8.66
CA ARG A 203 12.69 5.34 -9.55
C ARG A 203 11.67 4.45 -10.25
N ASP A 204 12.14 3.32 -10.75
CA ASP A 204 11.34 2.37 -11.51
C ASP A 204 10.81 1.21 -10.68
N GLU A 205 10.91 1.26 -9.35
CA GLU A 205 10.32 0.28 -8.43
C GLU A 205 8.86 0.67 -8.16
N TRP A 206 7.97 -0.32 -8.08
CA TRP A 206 6.52 -0.08 -7.94
C TRP A 206 6.08 0.68 -6.69
N MET A 207 6.84 0.74 -5.59
CA MET A 207 6.56 1.57 -4.41
C MET A 207 7.35 2.87 -4.39
N ALA A 208 8.13 3.18 -5.42
CA ALA A 208 8.53 4.56 -5.63
C ALA A 208 7.30 5.41 -5.97
N PRO A 209 7.29 6.71 -5.63
CA PRO A 209 6.17 7.56 -5.95
C PRO A 209 5.98 7.62 -7.48
N ILE A 210 4.72 7.67 -7.91
CA ILE A 210 4.28 7.44 -9.29
C ILE A 210 5.07 8.30 -10.30
N GLY A 211 5.43 7.71 -11.45
CA GLY A 211 6.17 8.37 -12.54
C GLY A 211 7.41 7.63 -13.05
N GLY A 212 7.67 6.42 -12.56
CA GLY A 212 8.63 5.48 -13.13
C GLY A 212 7.94 4.27 -13.78
N VAL A 213 8.72 3.24 -14.14
CA VAL A 213 8.18 2.02 -14.74
C VAL A 213 7.37 1.18 -13.74
N GLY A 214 7.71 1.17 -12.45
CA GLY A 214 6.95 0.39 -11.46
C GLY A 214 7.14 -1.12 -11.60
N TYR A 215 8.39 -1.55 -11.77
CA TYR A 215 8.82 -2.93 -11.67
C TYR A 215 8.57 -3.49 -10.28
N TYR A 216 8.05 -4.70 -10.27
CA TYR A 216 7.85 -5.50 -9.08
C TYR A 216 9.18 -6.17 -8.70
N THR A 217 10.05 -5.42 -8.04
CA THR A 217 11.37 -5.91 -7.57
C THR A 217 11.25 -6.62 -6.23
N GLU A 218 12.32 -7.24 -5.75
CA GLU A 218 12.37 -7.92 -4.44
C GLU A 218 12.35 -6.95 -3.24
N LEU A 219 12.61 -5.66 -3.44
CA LEU A 219 12.78 -4.71 -2.34
C LEU A 219 11.50 -4.55 -1.49
N THR A 220 10.35 -4.31 -2.12
CA THR A 220 9.07 -4.17 -1.41
C THR A 220 8.49 -5.48 -0.88
N PRO A 221 8.47 -6.58 -1.65
CA PRO A 221 8.24 -7.92 -1.13
C PRO A 221 8.95 -8.20 0.19
N ALA A 222 10.24 -7.90 0.26
CA ALA A 222 11.05 -8.12 1.46
C ALA A 222 10.58 -7.30 2.67
N ALA A 223 10.16 -6.05 2.45
CA ALA A 223 9.58 -5.21 3.50
C ALA A 223 8.19 -5.70 3.94
N LEU A 224 7.32 -6.08 2.99
CA LEU A 224 5.98 -6.61 3.30
C LEU A 224 6.04 -7.95 4.05
N ALA A 225 6.97 -8.83 3.67
CA ALA A 225 7.21 -10.08 4.39
C ALA A 225 7.64 -9.81 5.83
N ALA A 226 8.54 -8.84 6.07
CA ALA A 226 8.97 -8.47 7.41
C ALA A 226 7.84 -7.87 8.27
N LEU A 227 6.87 -7.17 7.67
CA LEU A 227 5.65 -6.72 8.37
C LEU A 227 4.73 -7.88 8.76
N SER A 228 4.70 -8.94 7.95
CA SER A 228 3.79 -10.07 8.11
C SER A 228 4.33 -11.15 9.06
N CYS A 229 5.65 -11.19 9.27
CA CYS A 229 6.28 -12.09 10.23
C CYS A 229 6.22 -11.51 11.65
N MET A 230 5.29 -11.99 12.47
CA MET A 230 5.45 -11.89 13.93
C MET A 230 6.57 -12.82 14.41
N ARG A 231 7.44 -12.29 15.27
CA ARG A 231 8.19 -13.09 16.24
C ARG A 231 7.20 -13.96 17.01
N ALA A 232 7.38 -15.28 16.97
CA ALA A 232 6.93 -16.09 18.09
C ALA A 232 7.77 -15.66 19.31
N LYS A 233 7.11 -15.32 20.42
CA LYS A 233 7.77 -15.37 21.72
C LYS A 233 8.04 -16.82 22.09
#